data_AF-A0A2D4PFB9-F1
#
_entry.id   AF-A0A2D4PFB9-F1
#
_cell.length_a   1.000
_cell.length_b   1.000
_cell.length_c   1.000
_cell.angle_alpha   90.00
_cell.angle_beta   90.00
_cell.angle_gamma   90.00
#
_symmetry.space_group_name_H-M   'P 1'
#
loop_
_entity.id
_entity.type
_entity.pdbx_description
1 polymer ?
#
loop_
_entity_poly.entity_id
_entity_poly.type
_entity_poly.pdbx_seq_one_letter_code
_entity_poly.pdbx_strand_id
1 'polypeptide(L)'
;STKDHSKERLKQLKLVLAKMAEVPESTSVIFGGDTNLRDKEVAKIGGLPNNIMDIWEFLGKPEHSRYTWDTSQNSNLNARYKCKSRFDRLFFRGATAGGQIIPQSLDLIGLEKLDCGRFPSDHWGLFCKFDVIL
;
A
#
# COMPACT_ATOMS: atom_id res chain seq x y z
N SER A 1 -13.50 -8.92 3.85
CA SER A 1 -12.29 -9.47 3.20
C SER A 1 -12.66 -10.22 1.93
N THR A 2 -12.07 -9.86 0.80
CA THR A 2 -12.26 -10.48 -0.53
C THR A 2 -11.30 -11.66 -0.76
N LYS A 3 -11.09 -12.48 0.28
CA LYS A 3 -10.04 -13.52 0.31
C LYS A 3 -10.12 -14.46 -0.89
N ASP A 4 -11.33 -14.85 -1.28
CA ASP A 4 -11.56 -15.86 -2.32
C ASP A 4 -11.46 -15.31 -3.76
N HIS A 5 -11.30 -13.98 -3.92
CA HIS A 5 -11.18 -13.32 -5.22
C HIS A 5 -9.73 -13.09 -5.66
N SER A 6 -8.82 -13.98 -5.26
CA SER A 6 -7.37 -13.90 -5.56
C SER A 6 -7.09 -13.77 -7.06
N LYS A 7 -7.79 -14.55 -7.89
CA LYS A 7 -7.59 -14.56 -9.35
C LYS A 7 -7.85 -13.19 -9.98
N GLU A 8 -8.97 -12.55 -9.61
CA GLU A 8 -9.34 -11.25 -10.17
C GLU A 8 -8.46 -10.12 -9.61
N ARG A 9 -8.16 -10.14 -8.30
CA ARG A 9 -7.23 -9.19 -7.69
C ARG A 9 -5.85 -9.22 -8.35
N LEU A 10 -5.32 -10.40 -8.67
CA LEU A 10 -4.05 -10.53 -9.39
C LEU A 10 -4.12 -10.04 -10.84
N LYS A 11 -5.26 -10.21 -11.52
CA LYS A 11 -5.49 -9.64 -12.86
C LYS A 11 -5.47 -8.11 -12.80
N GLN A 12 -6.15 -7.53 -11.81
CA GLN A 12 -6.19 -6.09 -11.59
C GLN A 12 -4.82 -5.53 -11.20
N LEU A 13 -4.06 -6.23 -10.35
CA LEU A 13 -2.68 -5.85 -10.02
C LEU A 13 -1.81 -5.80 -11.28
N LYS A 14 -1.89 -6.81 -12.17
CA LYS A 14 -1.15 -6.80 -13.44
C LYS A 14 -1.51 -5.61 -14.32
N LEU A 15 -2.79 -5.23 -14.36
CA LEU A 15 -3.24 -4.04 -15.10
C LEU A 15 -2.64 -2.75 -14.51
N VAL A 16 -2.66 -2.61 -13.19
CA VAL A 16 -2.04 -1.46 -12.49
C VAL A 16 -0.54 -1.37 -12.82
N LEU A 17 0.20 -2.47 -12.69
CA LEU A 17 1.63 -2.50 -12.95
C LEU A 17 1.95 -2.19 -14.42
N ALA A 18 1.16 -2.70 -15.36
CA ALA A 18 1.28 -2.36 -16.77
C ALA A 18 1.04 -0.86 -17.01
N LYS A 19 -0.01 -0.28 -16.41
CA LYS A 19 -0.31 1.15 -16.53
C LYS A 19 0.77 2.04 -15.94
N MET A 20 1.38 1.64 -14.82
CA MET A 20 2.53 2.36 -14.26
C MET A 20 3.75 2.30 -15.19
N ALA A 21 3.98 1.17 -15.86
CA ALA A 21 5.11 0.98 -16.76
C ALA A 21 4.95 1.71 -18.10
N GLU A 22 3.72 1.89 -18.60
CA GLU A 22 3.40 2.60 -19.85
C GLU A 22 3.71 4.11 -19.80
N VAL A 23 3.80 4.70 -18.60
CA VAL A 23 4.08 6.13 -18.44
C VAL A 23 5.52 6.43 -18.91
N PRO A 24 5.77 7.55 -19.62
CA PRO A 24 7.12 7.94 -20.05
C PRO A 24 8.15 7.95 -18.91
N GLU A 25 9.40 7.55 -19.18
CA GLU A 25 10.44 7.44 -18.15
C GLU A 25 10.85 8.78 -17.51
N SER A 26 10.53 9.90 -18.15
CA SER A 26 10.70 11.26 -17.61
C SER A 26 9.67 11.65 -16.55
N THR A 27 8.73 10.74 -16.22
CA THR A 27 7.64 11.01 -15.28
C THR A 27 7.66 10.02 -14.12
N SER A 28 7.70 10.55 -12.90
CA SER A 28 7.52 9.76 -11.68
C SER A 28 6.06 9.33 -11.53
N VAL A 29 5.83 8.07 -11.17
CA VAL A 29 4.48 7.49 -11.02
C VAL A 29 4.30 7.01 -9.59
N ILE A 30 3.17 7.38 -8.99
CA ILE A 30 2.74 6.85 -7.69
C ILE A 30 1.38 6.17 -7.90
N PHE A 31 1.26 4.95 -7.40
CA PHE A 31 -0.01 4.25 -7.25
C PHE A 31 -0.27 4.03 -5.75
N GLY A 32 -1.52 4.21 -5.33
CA GLY A 32 -1.90 3.98 -3.95
C GLY A 32 -3.36 3.58 -3.81
N GLY A 33 -3.64 2.72 -2.83
CA GLY A 33 -5.00 2.35 -2.46
C GLY A 33 -5.08 1.03 -1.70
N ASP A 34 -6.29 0.63 -1.35
CA ASP A 34 -6.59 -0.70 -0.83
C ASP A 34 -6.45 -1.73 -1.96
N THR A 35 -5.33 -2.44 -1.96
CA THR A 35 -5.04 -3.49 -2.94
C THR A 35 -5.68 -4.83 -2.57
N ASN A 36 -6.13 -5.00 -1.33
CA ASN A 36 -6.52 -6.27 -0.72
C ASN A 36 -5.47 -7.40 -0.88
N LEU A 37 -4.22 -7.08 -1.21
CA LEU A 37 -3.18 -8.06 -1.51
C LEU A 37 -2.72 -8.79 -0.27
N ARG A 38 -2.37 -10.06 -0.47
CA ARG A 38 -1.57 -10.84 0.48
C ARG A 38 -0.17 -11.00 -0.10
N ASP A 39 0.83 -10.99 0.75
CA ASP A 39 2.25 -11.03 0.30
C ASP A 39 2.54 -12.25 -0.59
N LYS A 40 1.94 -13.40 -0.27
CA LYS A 40 2.04 -14.62 -1.09
C LYS A 40 1.46 -14.49 -2.50
N GLU A 41 0.59 -13.51 -2.76
CA GLU A 41 0.00 -13.29 -4.09
C GLU A 41 0.95 -12.53 -5.00
N VAL A 42 1.63 -11.52 -4.44
CA VAL A 42 2.68 -10.78 -5.17
C VAL A 42 3.81 -11.71 -5.58
N ALA A 43 4.23 -12.61 -4.68
CA ALA A 43 5.23 -13.63 -4.98
C ALA A 43 4.81 -14.58 -6.13
N LYS A 44 3.52 -14.95 -6.21
CA LYS A 44 3.00 -15.85 -7.27
C LYS A 44 3.07 -15.27 -8.67
N ILE A 45 3.11 -13.94 -8.81
CA ILE A 45 3.22 -13.29 -10.12
C ILE A 45 4.65 -12.87 -10.47
N GLY A 46 5.65 -13.32 -9.70
CA GLY A 46 7.06 -13.01 -9.92
C GLY A 46 7.54 -11.74 -9.22
N GLY A 47 6.73 -11.15 -8.34
CA GLY A 47 7.06 -9.89 -7.67
C GLY A 47 6.60 -8.64 -8.44
N LEU A 48 7.08 -7.49 -7.99
CA LEU A 48 6.93 -6.23 -8.73
C LEU A 48 7.99 -6.16 -9.84
N PRO A 49 7.71 -5.49 -10.98
CA PRO A 49 8.72 -5.18 -11.99
C PRO A 49 9.91 -4.40 -11.39
N ASN A 50 11.11 -4.58 -11.93
CA ASN A 50 12.36 -4.02 -11.36
C ASN A 50 12.35 -2.50 -11.13
N ASN A 51 11.59 -1.74 -11.92
CA ASN A 51 11.49 -0.28 -11.82
C ASN A 51 10.33 0.18 -10.92
N ILE A 52 9.48 -0.72 -10.43
CA ILE A 52 8.36 -0.41 -9.54
C ILE A 52 8.67 -0.96 -8.14
N MET A 53 8.63 -0.10 -7.14
CA MET A 53 8.95 -0.43 -5.76
C MET A 53 7.73 -0.27 -4.85
N ASP A 54 7.62 -1.14 -3.84
CA ASP A 54 6.69 -0.95 -2.72
C ASP A 54 7.33 0.00 -1.70
N ILE A 55 6.67 1.11 -1.40
CA ILE A 55 7.24 2.16 -0.53
C ILE A 55 7.54 1.62 0.88
N TRP A 56 6.68 0.76 1.44
CA TRP A 56 6.93 0.18 2.76
C TRP A 56 8.17 -0.72 2.72
N GLU A 57 8.38 -1.47 1.63
CA GLU A 57 9.58 -2.28 1.46
C GLU A 57 10.84 -1.42 1.22
N PHE A 58 10.73 -0.36 0.41
CA PHE A 58 11.80 0.59 0.12
C PHE A 58 12.31 1.29 1.39
N LEU A 59 11.41 1.68 2.29
CA LEU A 59 11.74 2.32 3.57
C LEU A 59 12.27 1.34 4.63
N GLY A 60 12.61 0.11 4.26
CA GLY A 60 13.17 -0.87 5.19
C GLY A 60 12.14 -1.60 6.05
N LYS A 61 10.89 -1.70 5.59
CA LYS A 61 9.81 -2.47 6.22
C LYS A 61 9.50 -2.02 7.66
N PRO A 62 9.25 -0.72 7.90
CA PRO A 62 8.99 -0.21 9.25
C PRO A 62 7.78 -0.91 9.88
N GLU A 63 7.97 -1.53 11.05
CA GLU A 63 6.92 -2.34 11.70
C GLU A 63 5.76 -1.48 12.20
N HIS A 64 6.00 -0.23 12.59
CA HIS A 64 4.95 0.68 13.09
C HIS A 64 3.90 1.02 12.03
N SER A 65 4.22 0.86 10.74
CA SER A 65 3.33 1.14 9.62
C SER A 65 2.97 -0.09 8.77
N ARG A 66 3.21 -1.30 9.29
CA ARG A 66 3.08 -2.54 8.52
C ARG A 66 1.64 -2.95 8.25
N TYR A 67 0.76 -2.87 9.24
CA TYR A 67 -0.61 -3.39 9.14
C TYR A 67 -1.60 -2.25 9.05
N THR A 68 -2.28 -2.14 7.91
CA THR A 68 -3.26 -1.08 7.64
C THR A 68 -4.69 -1.53 7.93
N TRP A 69 -4.88 -2.84 8.14
CA TRP A 69 -6.13 -3.41 8.60
C TRP A 69 -5.84 -4.43 9.72
N ASP A 70 -6.35 -4.17 10.92
CA ASP A 70 -6.04 -4.97 12.12
C ASP A 70 -7.27 -5.09 13.03
N THR A 71 -7.94 -6.25 13.00
CA THR A 71 -9.14 -6.48 13.83
C THR A 71 -8.83 -6.71 15.31
N SER A 72 -7.56 -6.83 15.68
CA SER A 72 -7.16 -6.91 17.10
C SER A 72 -7.04 -5.54 17.77
N GLN A 73 -6.89 -4.47 16.99
CA GLN A 73 -6.80 -3.09 17.48
C GLN A 73 -8.00 -2.24 17.02
N ASN A 74 -8.51 -2.46 15.81
CA ASN A 74 -9.64 -1.76 15.27
C ASN A 74 -10.95 -2.52 15.52
N SER A 75 -11.84 -1.93 16.32
CA SER A 75 -13.11 -2.53 16.73
C SER A 75 -14.29 -2.21 15.80
N ASN A 76 -14.09 -1.45 14.71
CA ASN A 76 -15.20 -0.94 13.90
C ASN A 76 -16.08 -2.02 13.28
N LEU A 77 -15.50 -3.16 12.89
CA LEU A 77 -16.25 -4.28 12.32
C LEU A 77 -16.83 -5.22 13.37
N ASN A 78 -16.53 -5.02 14.67
CA ASN A 78 -16.90 -5.93 15.75
C ASN A 78 -16.53 -7.40 15.44
N ALA A 79 -15.35 -7.61 14.84
CA ALA A 79 -14.91 -8.92 14.41
C ALA A 79 -14.56 -9.82 15.62
N ARG A 80 -15.07 -11.06 15.62
CA ARG A 80 -14.77 -12.04 16.68
C ARG A 80 -13.41 -12.73 16.53
N TYR A 81 -12.72 -12.48 15.42
CA TYR A 81 -11.42 -13.06 15.10
C TYR A 81 -10.34 -11.97 15.09
N LYS A 82 -9.08 -12.37 15.34
CA LYS A 82 -7.92 -11.50 15.22
C LYS A 82 -7.20 -11.77 13.90
N CYS A 83 -7.11 -10.76 13.05
CA CYS A 83 -6.44 -10.83 11.77
C CYS A 83 -5.79 -9.47 11.46
N LYS A 84 -4.59 -9.52 10.87
CA LYS A 84 -3.84 -8.35 10.45
C LYS A 84 -3.47 -8.49 8.99
N SER A 85 -3.53 -7.41 8.23
CA SER A 85 -3.17 -7.41 6.81
C SER A 85 -2.65 -6.05 6.37
N ARG A 86 -1.73 -6.08 5.40
CA ARG A 86 -1.21 -4.91 4.69
C ARG A 86 -1.95 -4.77 3.36
N PHE A 87 -3.21 -4.38 3.45
CA PHE A 87 -4.10 -4.27 2.30
C PHE A 87 -3.84 -2.98 1.53
N ASP A 88 -3.69 -1.88 2.26
CA ASP A 88 -3.37 -0.58 1.71
C ASP A 88 -1.88 -0.53 1.40
N ARG A 89 -1.54 -0.23 0.15
CA ARG A 89 -0.15 -0.20 -0.32
C ARG A 89 0.08 1.01 -1.20
N LEU A 90 1.32 1.50 -1.20
CA LEU A 90 1.80 2.51 -2.11
C LEU A 90 2.92 1.90 -2.94
N PHE A 91 2.82 2.01 -4.26
CA PHE A 91 3.85 1.64 -5.21
C PHE A 91 4.36 2.89 -5.91
N PHE A 92 5.66 2.94 -6.23
CA PHE A 92 6.23 4.05 -6.98
C PHE A 92 7.20 3.58 -8.04
N ARG A 93 7.29 4.35 -9.11
CA ARG A 93 8.30 4.25 -10.17
C ARG A 93 8.92 5.62 -10.36
N GLY A 94 10.18 5.78 -9.95
CA GLY A 94 10.91 7.04 -10.13
C GLY A 94 11.20 7.33 -11.61
N ALA A 95 11.25 8.61 -11.97
CA ALA A 95 11.75 9.03 -13.28
C ALA A 95 13.25 8.71 -13.45
N THR A 96 13.67 8.33 -14.65
CA THR A 96 15.10 8.09 -14.97
C THR A 96 15.82 9.34 -15.45
N ALA A 97 15.08 10.39 -15.80
CA ALA A 97 15.61 11.69 -16.22
C ALA A 97 14.77 12.82 -15.63
N GLY A 98 15.42 13.92 -15.27
CA GLY A 98 14.79 15.06 -14.60
C GLY A 98 14.50 14.80 -13.13
N GLY A 99 13.47 15.49 -12.61
CA GLY A 99 13.15 15.45 -11.18
C GLY A 99 12.70 14.07 -10.68
N GLN A 100 13.36 13.58 -9.64
CA GLN A 100 13.07 12.30 -9.00
C GLN A 100 12.30 12.49 -7.68
N ILE A 101 11.46 11.51 -7.35
CA ILE A 101 10.80 11.45 -6.03
C ILE A 101 11.45 10.36 -5.18
N ILE A 102 11.70 10.66 -3.91
CA ILE A 102 12.22 9.68 -2.95
C ILE A 102 11.28 9.63 -1.74
N PRO A 103 10.67 8.47 -1.44
CA PRO A 103 9.92 8.30 -0.19
C PRO A 103 10.85 8.46 1.02
N GLN A 104 10.44 9.27 2.00
CA GLN A 104 11.21 9.57 3.21
C GLN A 104 10.61 8.92 4.46
N SER A 105 9.28 8.88 4.56
CA SER A 105 8.59 8.25 5.69
C SER A 105 7.23 7.69 5.27
N LEU A 106 6.75 6.72 6.04
CA LEU A 106 5.42 6.12 5.91
C LEU A 106 4.87 5.86 7.31
N ASP A 107 3.75 6.50 7.64
CA ASP A 107 3.14 6.45 8.96
C ASP A 107 1.65 6.12 8.87
N LEU A 108 1.11 5.49 9.93
CA LEU A 108 -0.33 5.24 10.03
C LEU A 108 -1.04 6.47 10.59
N ILE A 109 -2.22 6.76 10.05
CA ILE A 109 -3.11 7.83 10.52
C ILE A 109 -4.53 7.29 10.77
N GLY A 110 -5.32 8.08 11.51
CA GLY A 110 -6.68 7.69 11.88
C GLY A 110 -6.73 6.64 13.00
N LEU A 111 -5.69 6.58 13.84
CA LEU A 111 -5.55 5.63 14.95
C LEU A 111 -6.38 6.01 16.19
N GLU A 112 -6.97 7.20 16.22
CA GLU A 112 -7.73 7.71 17.37
C GLU A 112 -9.23 7.45 17.20
N LYS A 113 -9.90 7.16 18.32
CA LYS A 113 -11.37 7.07 18.32
C LYS A 113 -11.97 8.47 18.25
N LEU A 114 -13.05 8.57 17.50
CA LEU A 114 -13.95 9.73 17.49
C LEU A 114 -14.85 9.70 18.72
N ASP A 115 -15.58 10.79 18.97
CA ASP A 115 -16.52 10.94 20.11
C ASP A 115 -17.57 9.83 20.18
N CYS A 116 -17.91 9.21 19.06
CA CYS A 116 -18.83 8.07 18.99
C CYS A 116 -18.20 6.73 19.44
N GLY A 117 -16.96 6.74 19.92
CA GLY A 117 -16.22 5.56 20.41
C GLY A 117 -15.72 4.62 19.30
N ARG A 118 -15.79 5.04 18.04
CA ARG A 118 -15.32 4.29 16.85
C ARG A 118 -14.12 4.98 16.22
N PHE A 119 -13.29 4.21 15.53
CA PHE A 119 -12.25 4.77 14.67
C PHE A 119 -12.87 5.39 13.40
N PRO A 120 -12.17 6.26 12.68
CA PRO A 120 -12.67 6.85 11.42
C PRO A 120 -13.04 5.81 10.35
N SER A 121 -12.31 4.69 10.31
CA SER A 121 -12.51 3.57 9.39
C SER A 121 -12.11 2.27 10.07
N ASP A 122 -12.47 1.11 9.52
CA ASP A 122 -11.88 -0.18 9.91
C ASP A 122 -10.44 -0.37 9.37
N HIS A 123 -10.02 0.50 8.44
CA HIS A 123 -8.65 0.65 7.98
C HIS A 123 -7.95 1.82 8.66
N TRP A 124 -6.64 1.71 8.82
CA TRP A 124 -5.74 2.83 9.08
C TRP A 124 -5.30 3.47 7.77
N GLY A 125 -5.23 4.79 7.74
CA GLY A 125 -4.71 5.50 6.57
C GLY A 125 -3.17 5.43 6.52
N LEU A 126 -2.61 5.56 5.32
CA LEU A 126 -1.17 5.73 5.12
C LEU A 126 -0.86 7.19 4.81
N PHE A 127 0.09 7.76 5.54
CA PHE A 127 0.65 9.07 5.28
C PHE A 127 2.11 8.93 4.85
N CYS A 128 2.41 9.32 3.61
CA CYS A 128 3.73 9.17 3.02
C CYS A 128 4.33 10.54 2.68
N LYS A 129 5.58 10.78 3.08
CA LYS A 129 6.34 11.97 2.69
C LYS A 129 7.32 11.63 1.58
N PHE A 130 7.46 12.54 0.63
CA PHE A 130 8.39 12.41 -0.48
C PHE A 130 9.25 13.66 -0.57
N ASP A 131 10.54 13.47 -0.83
CA ASP A 131 11.38 14.53 -1.35
C ASP A 131 11.30 14.56 -2.87
N VAL A 132 11.37 15.75 -3.44
CA VAL A 132 11.53 15.95 -4.88
C VAL A 132 12.95 16.48 -5.11
N ILE A 133 13.77 15.68 -5.78
CA ILE A 133 15.12 16.05 -6.19
C ILE A 133 15.03 16.54 -7.63
N LEU A 134 15.35 17.81 -7.88
CA LEU A 134 15.28 18.45 -9.19
C LEU A 134 16.59 18.36 -9.96
#